data_AF-A0A183FBT1-F1
#
_entry.id   AF-A0A183FBT1-F1
#
_cell.length_a   1.000
_cell.length_b   1.000
_cell.length_c   1.000
_cell.angle_alpha   90.00
_cell.angle_beta   90.00
_cell.angle_gamma   90.00
#
_symmetry.space_group_name_H-M   'P 1'
#
loop_
_entity.id
_entity.type
_entity.pdbx_description
1 polymer ?
#
loop_
_entity_poly.entity_id
_entity_poly.type
_entity_poly.pdbx_seq_one_letter_code
_entity_poly.pdbx_strand_id
1 'polypeptide(L)'
;MGTPTLEKTNLVVKNASGTPMTIRGKLRCEFEIKGAVSEGYAYVTPYNSLMGLEWIEKNEEMSHHMRMMVTEVKLEDSANLGEELKKTYPEVFEEGLGHCTKEKAELQLVDGARPVFRSCRPVAHAAVEAVDKELDRLVEMGVITPVSH
;
A
#
# COMPACT_ATOMS: atom_id res chain seq x y z
N MET A 1 25.26 -30.80 -32.00
CA MET A 1 24.68 -29.65 -31.27
C MET A 1 25.81 -28.66 -31.04
N GLY A 2 25.79 -27.53 -31.75
CA GLY A 2 26.91 -26.59 -31.78
C GLY A 2 27.06 -25.77 -30.50
N THR A 3 28.26 -25.22 -30.29
CA THR A 3 28.56 -24.21 -29.28
C THR A 3 28.49 -22.84 -29.97
N PRO A 4 27.35 -22.12 -29.91
CA PRO A 4 27.25 -20.80 -30.54
C PRO A 4 28.20 -19.82 -29.85
N THR A 5 28.89 -19.01 -30.65
CA THR A 5 29.79 -17.97 -30.15
C THR A 5 28.97 -16.91 -29.42
N LEU A 6 29.30 -16.65 -28.15
CA LEU A 6 28.61 -15.66 -27.33
C LEU A 6 29.35 -14.32 -27.34
N GLU A 7 28.61 -13.24 -27.49
CA GLU A 7 29.12 -11.88 -27.31
C GLU A 7 29.20 -11.54 -25.81
N LYS A 8 30.25 -10.81 -25.41
CA LYS A 8 30.35 -10.28 -24.04
C LYS A 8 29.24 -9.25 -23.79
N THR A 9 28.73 -9.25 -22.56
CA THR A 9 27.72 -8.29 -22.11
C THR A 9 28.08 -7.76 -20.73
N ASN A 10 27.81 -6.47 -20.50
CA ASN A 10 27.99 -5.81 -19.20
C ASN A 10 26.66 -5.71 -18.43
N LEU A 11 25.61 -6.39 -18.91
CA LEU A 11 24.28 -6.35 -18.30
C LEU A 11 24.30 -7.04 -16.93
N VAL A 12 23.86 -6.33 -15.90
CA VAL A 12 23.65 -6.88 -14.56
C VAL A 12 22.16 -7.15 -14.40
N VAL A 13 21.78 -8.43 -14.30
CA VAL A 13 20.39 -8.86 -14.07
C VAL A 13 20.25 -9.31 -12.62
N LYS A 14 19.11 -9.03 -12.02
CA LYS A 14 18.73 -9.52 -10.68
C LYS A 14 17.51 -10.42 -10.81
N ASN A 15 17.43 -11.45 -9.97
CA ASN A 15 16.22 -12.26 -9.86
C ASN A 15 15.13 -11.53 -9.06
N ALA A 16 13.93 -12.13 -8.94
CA ALA A 16 12.81 -11.56 -8.19
C ALA A 16 13.12 -11.31 -6.69
N SER A 17 14.11 -12.02 -6.13
CA SER A 17 14.60 -11.82 -4.76
C SER A 17 15.69 -10.73 -4.65
N GLY A 18 16.02 -10.04 -5.74
CA GLY A 18 17.06 -9.01 -5.80
C GLY A 18 18.49 -9.53 -5.86
N THR A 19 18.69 -10.86 -5.92
CA THR A 19 20.02 -11.48 -6.01
C THR A 19 20.60 -11.34 -7.42
N PRO A 20 21.86 -10.90 -7.59
CA PRO A 20 22.49 -10.82 -8.89
C PRO A 20 22.57 -12.18 -9.60
N MET A 21 22.21 -12.21 -10.88
CA MET A 21 22.31 -13.38 -11.74
C MET A 21 23.53 -13.27 -12.64
N THR A 22 24.29 -14.37 -12.76
CA THR A 22 25.44 -14.45 -13.68
C THR A 22 24.96 -14.67 -15.11
N ILE A 23 25.48 -13.87 -16.05
CA ILE A 23 25.25 -14.02 -17.49
C ILE A 23 26.57 -14.40 -18.16
N ARG A 24 26.57 -15.47 -18.96
CA ARG A 24 27.76 -15.95 -19.70
C ARG A 24 28.04 -15.14 -20.96
N GLY A 25 26.98 -14.59 -21.55
CA GLY A 25 27.05 -13.77 -22.75
C GLY A 25 25.67 -13.59 -23.36
N LYS A 26 25.63 -12.89 -24.49
CA LYS A 26 24.42 -12.72 -25.31
C LYS A 26 24.64 -13.30 -26.70
N LEU A 27 23.55 -13.72 -27.32
CA LEU A 27 23.53 -14.33 -28.65
C LEU A 27 22.41 -13.66 -29.43
N ARG A 28 22.66 -13.27 -30.68
CA ARG A 28 21.62 -12.76 -31.57
C ARG A 28 20.95 -13.95 -32.27
N CYS A 29 19.64 -14.12 -32.10
CA CYS A 29 18.91 -15.21 -32.71
C CYS A 29 17.53 -14.77 -33.20
N GLU A 30 17.06 -15.48 -34.22
CA GLU A 30 15.66 -15.53 -34.59
C GLU A 30 14.93 -16.46 -33.60
N PHE A 31 13.77 -16.02 -33.15
CA PHE A 31 12.92 -16.75 -32.21
C PHE A 31 11.46 -16.66 -32.67
N GLU A 32 10.68 -17.67 -32.28
CA GLU A 32 9.25 -17.71 -32.52
C GLU A 32 8.51 -17.80 -31.19
N ILE A 33 7.57 -16.88 -30.96
CA ILE A 33 6.68 -16.89 -29.79
C ILE A 33 5.25 -16.81 -30.31
N LYS A 34 4.44 -17.83 -30.01
CA LYS A 34 3.03 -17.92 -30.44
C LYS A 34 2.81 -17.64 -31.93
N GLY A 35 3.67 -18.18 -32.80
CA GLY A 35 3.58 -17.97 -34.25
C GLY A 35 4.13 -16.65 -34.77
N ALA A 36 4.52 -15.72 -33.88
CA ALA A 36 5.23 -14.51 -34.26
C ALA A 36 6.74 -14.77 -34.30
N VAL A 37 7.33 -14.68 -35.49
CA VAL A 37 8.77 -14.78 -35.70
C VAL A 37 9.39 -13.39 -35.54
N SER A 38 10.48 -13.29 -34.78
CA SER A 38 11.19 -12.04 -34.53
C SER A 38 12.66 -12.30 -34.21
N GLU A 39 13.48 -11.26 -34.33
CA GLU A 39 14.91 -11.35 -34.04
C GLU A 39 15.25 -10.58 -32.76
N GLY A 40 16.09 -11.15 -31.90
CA GLY A 40 16.43 -10.55 -30.61
C GLY A 40 17.69 -11.12 -29.99
N TYR A 41 18.09 -10.54 -28.86
CA TYR A 41 19.19 -11.09 -28.07
C TYR A 41 18.67 -12.09 -27.05
N ALA A 42 19.25 -13.29 -27.01
CA ALA A 42 19.11 -14.23 -25.91
C ALA A 42 20.28 -14.05 -24.94
N TYR A 43 19.98 -13.91 -23.65
CA TYR A 43 21.00 -13.87 -22.61
C TYR A 43 21.18 -15.27 -22.00
N VAL A 44 22.39 -15.81 -22.08
CA VAL A 44 22.71 -17.16 -21.63
C VAL A 44 23.10 -17.15 -20.16
N THR A 45 22.34 -17.87 -19.34
CA THR A 45 22.67 -18.07 -17.92
C THR A 45 23.30 -19.44 -17.68
N PRO A 46 23.99 -19.66 -16.54
CA PRO A 46 24.47 -20.99 -16.16
C PRO A 46 23.36 -22.03 -15.95
N TYR A 47 22.11 -21.60 -15.77
CA TYR A 47 21.00 -22.43 -15.31
C TYR A 47 20.04 -22.79 -16.45
N ASN A 48 20.51 -23.29 -17.60
CA ASN A 48 19.73 -23.73 -18.78
C ASN A 48 18.63 -22.76 -19.31
N SER A 49 18.48 -21.58 -18.72
CA SER A 49 17.44 -20.61 -19.04
C SER A 49 18.04 -19.51 -19.89
N LEU A 50 17.42 -19.28 -21.04
CA LEU A 50 17.62 -18.11 -21.88
C LEU A 50 16.63 -17.03 -21.45
N MET A 51 17.12 -15.83 -21.20
CA MET A 51 16.24 -14.69 -20.92
C MET A 51 16.04 -13.85 -22.18
N GLY A 52 14.79 -13.48 -22.43
CA GLY A 52 14.36 -12.65 -23.55
C GLY A 52 13.09 -11.88 -23.20
N LEU A 53 13.06 -11.15 -22.08
CA LEU A 53 11.90 -10.30 -21.74
C LEU A 53 11.61 -9.29 -22.87
N GLU A 54 12.66 -8.78 -23.52
CA GLU A 54 12.56 -7.95 -24.73
C GLU A 54 11.81 -8.65 -25.88
N TRP A 55 11.74 -9.98 -25.89
CA TRP A 55 11.02 -10.75 -26.91
C TRP A 55 9.52 -10.72 -26.66
N ILE A 56 9.10 -10.66 -25.40
CA ILE A 56 7.70 -10.54 -25.00
C ILE A 56 7.15 -9.19 -25.47
N GLU A 57 7.94 -8.12 -25.38
CA GLU A 57 7.55 -6.80 -25.87
C GLU A 57 7.35 -6.75 -27.38
N LYS A 58 8.07 -7.58 -28.14
CA LYS A 58 7.95 -7.67 -29.61
C LYS A 58 6.74 -8.43 -30.10
N ASN A 59 6.10 -9.22 -29.23
CA ASN A 59 4.85 -9.90 -29.56
C ASN A 59 3.67 -9.07 -29.03
N GLU A 60 2.88 -8.49 -29.93
CA GLU A 60 1.76 -7.61 -29.56
C GLU A 60 0.75 -8.29 -28.63
N GLU A 61 0.41 -9.56 -28.89
CA GLU A 61 -0.52 -10.32 -28.08
C GLU A 61 0.01 -10.50 -26.66
N MET A 62 1.27 -10.93 -26.51
CA MET A 62 1.90 -11.15 -25.21
C MET A 62 2.10 -9.83 -24.45
N SER A 63 2.52 -8.77 -25.15
CA SER A 63 2.63 -7.41 -24.61
C SER A 63 1.27 -6.88 -24.13
N HIS A 64 0.19 -7.16 -24.87
CA HIS A 64 -1.18 -6.81 -24.45
C HIS A 64 -1.59 -7.55 -23.17
N HIS A 65 -1.41 -8.87 -23.11
CA HIS A 65 -1.75 -9.64 -21.91
C HIS A 65 -0.92 -9.24 -20.69
N MET A 66 0.37 -8.92 -20.88
CA MET A 66 1.23 -8.45 -19.80
C MET A 66 0.76 -7.09 -19.26
N ARG A 67 0.36 -6.16 -20.14
CA ARG A 67 -0.23 -4.88 -19.74
C ARG A 67 -1.57 -5.02 -19.03
N MET A 68 -2.38 -6.01 -19.40
CA MET A 68 -3.66 -6.28 -18.72
C MET A 68 -3.49 -6.90 -17.32
N MET A 69 -2.41 -7.66 -17.08
CA MET A 69 -2.15 -8.30 -15.78
C MET A 69 -1.41 -7.40 -14.79
N VAL A 70 -0.65 -6.42 -15.27
CA VAL A 70 0.06 -5.47 -14.41
C VAL A 70 -0.82 -4.24 -14.27
N THR A 71 -1.32 -3.98 -13.06
CA THR A 71 -1.94 -2.68 -12.76
C THR A 71 -0.88 -1.62 -13.04
N GLU A 72 -1.11 -0.77 -14.04
CA GLU A 72 -0.25 0.37 -14.33
C GLU A 72 -0.24 1.26 -13.09
N VAL A 73 0.81 1.16 -12.27
CA VAL A 73 1.04 2.10 -11.18
C VAL A 73 1.60 3.35 -11.84
N LYS A 74 0.70 4.24 -12.24
CA LYS A 74 1.08 5.60 -12.57
C LYS A 74 1.66 6.21 -11.31
N LEU A 75 2.98 6.31 -11.25
CA LEU A 75 3.67 7.20 -10.33
C LEU A 75 3.40 8.62 -10.83
N GLU A 76 2.18 9.10 -10.64
CA GLU A 76 1.93 10.54 -10.73
C GLU A 76 2.76 11.19 -9.62
N ASP A 77 3.46 12.27 -9.96
CA ASP A 77 4.45 12.92 -9.12
C ASP A 77 3.99 12.98 -7.66
N SER A 78 4.67 12.23 -6.79
CA SER A 78 4.36 12.09 -5.37
C SER A 78 4.38 13.41 -4.59
N ALA A 79 4.79 14.51 -5.25
CA ALA A 79 4.75 15.85 -4.73
C ALA A 79 3.33 16.32 -4.40
N ASN A 80 2.30 15.90 -5.16
CA ASN A 80 0.94 16.44 -5.05
C ASN A 80 -0.10 15.46 -4.48
N LEU A 81 0.28 14.21 -4.20
CA LEU A 81 -0.64 13.19 -3.69
C LEU A 81 -1.34 13.63 -2.39
N GLY A 82 -0.63 14.35 -1.51
CA GLY A 82 -1.21 14.86 -0.28
C GLY A 82 -2.32 15.89 -0.50
N GLU A 83 -2.15 16.78 -1.48
CA GLU A 83 -3.18 17.76 -1.85
C GLU A 83 -4.37 17.10 -2.55
N GLU A 84 -4.11 16.12 -3.40
CA GLU A 84 -5.14 15.35 -4.07
C GLU A 84 -5.99 14.56 -3.06
N LEU A 85 -5.37 13.92 -2.07
CA LEU A 85 -6.08 13.19 -1.02
C LEU A 85 -6.91 14.13 -0.15
N LYS A 86 -6.39 15.30 0.21
CA LYS A 86 -7.18 16.33 0.93
C LYS A 86 -8.37 16.82 0.12
N LYS A 87 -8.23 16.96 -1.20
CA LYS A 87 -9.32 17.34 -2.10
C LYS A 87 -10.35 16.23 -2.28
N THR A 88 -9.89 14.98 -2.30
CA THR A 88 -10.74 13.81 -2.56
C THR A 88 -11.50 13.37 -1.31
N TYR A 89 -10.89 13.51 -0.13
CA TYR A 89 -11.43 13.09 1.16
C TYR A 89 -11.39 14.21 2.20
N PRO A 90 -12.02 15.37 1.94
CA PRO A 90 -11.92 16.53 2.83
C PRO A 90 -12.33 16.19 4.27
N GLU A 91 -13.40 15.41 4.44
CA GLU A 91 -13.93 14.99 5.75
C GLU A 91 -12.91 14.23 6.63
N VAL A 92 -11.98 13.48 6.02
CA VAL A 92 -10.95 12.73 6.76
C VAL A 92 -9.87 13.66 7.33
N PHE A 93 -9.67 14.81 6.69
CA PHE A 93 -8.65 15.79 7.07
C PHE A 93 -9.23 17.02 7.77
N GLU A 94 -10.53 17.02 8.10
CA GLU A 94 -11.13 18.06 8.92
C GLU A 94 -10.49 18.12 10.30
N GLU A 95 -10.23 19.33 10.79
CA GLU A 95 -9.72 19.53 12.14
C GLU A 95 -10.82 19.23 13.16
N GLY A 96 -10.60 18.25 14.03
CA GLY A 96 -11.55 17.91 15.09
C GLY A 96 -11.54 16.44 15.45
N LEU A 97 -12.50 16.05 16.29
CA LEU A 97 -12.77 14.65 16.59
C LEU A 97 -13.79 14.10 15.60
N GLY A 98 -13.48 12.96 14.98
CA GLY A 98 -14.44 12.20 14.20
C GLY A 98 -15.38 11.36 15.08
N HIS A 99 -16.56 11.04 14.57
CA HIS A 99 -17.52 10.15 15.23
C HIS A 99 -17.61 8.82 14.49
N CYS A 100 -17.16 7.72 15.12
CA CYS A 100 -17.29 6.39 14.55
C CYS A 100 -18.75 5.92 14.59
N THR A 101 -19.36 5.74 13.42
CA THR A 101 -20.74 5.26 13.29
C THR A 101 -20.84 3.76 12.94
N LYS A 102 -19.70 3.12 12.68
CA LYS A 102 -19.65 1.74 12.17
C LYS A 102 -19.80 0.68 13.26
N GLU A 103 -19.41 1.01 14.49
CA GLU A 103 -19.35 0.06 15.59
C GLU A 103 -19.79 0.72 16.89
N LYS A 104 -20.38 -0.07 17.79
CA LYS A 104 -20.76 0.37 19.13
C LYS A 104 -19.96 -0.41 20.16
N ALA A 105 -19.34 0.29 21.10
CA ALA A 105 -18.66 -0.36 22.21
C ALA A 105 -19.71 -0.89 23.21
N GLU A 106 -19.61 -2.19 23.53
CA GLU A 106 -20.42 -2.82 24.57
C GLU A 106 -19.53 -3.18 25.76
N LEU A 107 -19.95 -2.80 26.97
CA LEU A 107 -19.25 -3.13 28.20
C LEU A 107 -19.84 -4.42 28.78
N GLN A 108 -19.04 -5.49 28.79
CA GLN A 108 -19.41 -6.76 29.41
C GLN A 108 -19.10 -6.70 30.91
N LEU A 109 -20.12 -6.92 31.74
CA LEU A 109 -19.97 -6.94 33.20
C LEU A 109 -19.49 -8.30 33.68
N VAL A 110 -18.66 -8.31 34.72
CA VAL A 110 -18.32 -9.53 35.44
C VAL A 110 -19.50 -10.03 36.26
N ASP A 111 -19.58 -11.34 36.47
CA ASP A 111 -20.65 -11.96 37.25
C ASP A 111 -20.74 -11.38 38.66
N GLY A 112 -21.95 -11.00 39.07
CA GLY A 112 -22.23 -10.41 40.38
C GLY A 112 -21.87 -8.92 40.52
N ALA A 113 -21.51 -8.22 39.44
CA ALA A 113 -21.31 -6.78 39.46
C ALA A 113 -22.56 -6.02 39.94
N ARG A 114 -22.37 -5.02 40.80
CA ARG A 114 -23.44 -4.17 41.32
C ARG A 114 -23.12 -2.70 41.03
N PRO A 115 -24.09 -1.89 40.55
CA PRO A 115 -23.90 -0.45 40.40
C PRO A 115 -23.55 0.19 41.75
N VAL A 116 -22.56 1.09 41.76
CA VAL A 116 -22.15 1.83 42.95
C VAL A 116 -22.25 3.31 42.68
N PHE A 117 -23.15 3.99 43.38
CA PHE A 117 -23.22 5.44 43.35
C PHE A 117 -22.12 6.03 44.24
N ARG A 118 -21.29 6.92 43.69
CA ARG A 118 -20.21 7.59 44.41
C ARG A 118 -20.39 9.10 44.32
N SER A 119 -20.20 9.79 45.44
CA SER A 119 -20.17 11.25 45.46
C SER A 119 -19.01 11.79 44.62
N CYS A 120 -19.16 12.99 44.07
CA CYS A 120 -18.10 13.67 43.35
C CYS A 120 -16.85 13.87 44.22
N ARG A 121 -15.67 13.86 43.59
CA ARG A 121 -14.41 14.16 44.27
C ARG A 121 -14.31 15.69 44.45
N PRO A 122 -13.80 16.19 45.59
CA PRO A 122 -13.57 17.61 45.75
C PRO A 122 -12.50 18.08 44.75
N VAL A 123 -12.85 19.09 43.95
CA VAL A 123 -11.94 19.77 43.03
C VAL A 123 -11.36 20.99 43.74
N ALA A 124 -10.06 21.24 43.56
CA ALA A 124 -9.43 22.43 44.14
C ALA A 124 -10.06 23.70 43.55
N HIS A 125 -10.32 24.71 44.39
CA HIS A 125 -11.04 25.92 43.97
C HIS A 125 -10.44 26.59 42.72
N ALA A 126 -9.11 26.61 42.60
CA ALA A 126 -8.41 27.18 41.45
C ALA A 126 -8.65 26.43 40.12
N ALA A 127 -9.11 25.17 40.17
CA ALA A 127 -9.32 24.33 39.00
C ALA A 127 -10.80 24.18 38.60
N VAL A 128 -11.74 24.66 39.43
CA VAL A 128 -13.18 24.49 39.20
C VAL A 128 -13.59 25.08 37.84
N GLU A 129 -13.26 26.34 37.58
CA GLU A 129 -13.60 27.02 36.34
C GLU A 129 -13.02 26.32 35.09
N ALA A 130 -11.79 25.81 35.20
CA ALA A 130 -11.15 25.10 34.10
C ALA A 130 -11.82 23.74 33.82
N VAL A 131 -12.25 23.03 34.87
CA VAL A 131 -12.95 21.75 34.75
C VAL A 131 -14.35 21.94 34.17
N ASP A 132 -15.11 22.92 34.68
CA ASP A 132 -16.47 23.19 34.20
C ASP A 132 -16.45 23.60 32.73
N LYS A 133 -15.51 24.47 32.32
CA LYS A 133 -15.33 24.86 30.93
C LYS A 133 -15.02 23.67 30.01
N GLU A 134 -14.23 22.71 30.49
CA GLU A 134 -13.91 21.51 29.71
C GLU A 134 -15.11 20.56 29.61
N LEU A 135 -15.90 20.40 30.68
CA LEU A 135 -17.14 19.62 30.64
C LEU A 135 -18.14 20.22 29.64
N ASP A 136 -18.33 21.54 29.66
CA ASP A 136 -19.19 22.24 28.70
C ASP A 136 -18.71 22.03 27.26
N ARG A 137 -17.40 22.14 27.01
CA ARG A 137 -16.80 21.87 25.70
C ARG A 137 -17.08 20.45 25.22
N LEU A 138 -16.98 19.45 26.10
CA LEU A 138 -17.24 18.05 25.75
C LEU A 138 -18.73 17.78 25.49
N VAL A 139 -19.64 18.47 26.18
CA VAL A 139 -21.08 18.41 25.91
C VAL A 139 -21.41 19.05 24.56
N GLU A 140 -20.85 20.22 24.27
CA GLU A 140 -21.03 20.93 22.99
C GLU A 140 -20.50 20.12 21.80
N MET A 141 -19.38 19.41 21.99
CA MET A 141 -18.84 18.46 21.00
C MET A 141 -19.63 17.15 20.88
N GLY A 142 -20.60 16.90 21.75
CA GLY A 142 -21.38 15.65 21.76
C GLY A 142 -20.61 14.42 22.22
N VAL A 143 -19.46 14.59 22.90
CA VAL A 143 -18.64 13.49 23.43
C VAL A 143 -19.30 12.88 24.68
N ILE A 144 -19.89 13.72 25.53
CA ILE A 144 -20.63 13.32 26.72
C ILE A 144 -22.01 13.95 26.72
N THR A 145 -22.97 13.32 27.40
CA THR A 145 -24.32 13.85 27.57
C THR A 145 -24.74 13.78 29.04
N PRO A 146 -25.49 14.78 29.53
CA PRO A 146 -26.08 14.72 30.87
C PRO A 146 -27.05 13.53 30.95
N VAL A 147 -26.93 12.75 32.02
CA VAL A 147 -27.83 11.63 32.32
C VAL A 147 -28.50 11.85 33.66
N SER A 148 -29.77 11.47 33.75
CA SER A 148 -30.52 11.42 35.01
C SER A 148 -30.25 10.11 35.74
N HIS A 149 -30.32 10.15 37.07
CA HIS A 149 -30.25 8.97 37.95
C HIS A 149 -31.64 8.57 38.44
#